data_AF-A0A9D6XRX2-F1
#
_entry.id   AF-A0A9D6XRX2-F1
#
_cell.length_a   1.000
_cell.length_b   1.000
_cell.length_c   1.000
_cell.angle_alpha   90.00
_cell.angle_beta   90.00
_cell.angle_gamma   90.00
#
_symmetry.space_group_name_H-M   'P 1'
#
loop_
_entity.id
_entity.type
_entity.pdbx_description
1 polymer ?
#
loop_
_entity_poly.entity_id
_entity_poly.type
_entity_poly.pdbx_seq_one_letter_code
_entity_poly.pdbx_strand_id
1 'polypeptide(L)' 'MFRFTNFIHPDETVREVRQKYPETEEVFERYSLRAVCYDCSIEQIAFKVGVPVVDLLLELDQTIQDASHVAA' A
#
# COMPACT_ATOMS: atom_id res chain seq x y z
N MET A 1 12.01 16.31 3.44
CA MET A 1 10.77 16.32 4.26
C MET A 1 9.69 15.68 3.40
N PHE A 2 9.29 14.47 3.73
CA PHE A 2 8.33 13.69 2.93
C PHE A 2 6.93 14.31 3.08
N ARG A 3 6.29 14.66 1.96
CA ARG A 3 4.91 15.15 1.91
C ARG A 3 4.02 13.96 1.60
N PHE A 4 3.43 13.37 2.63
CA PHE A 4 2.39 12.35 2.48
C PHE A 4 1.07 13.05 2.16
N THR A 5 0.80 13.31 0.88
CA THR A 5 -0.46 13.94 0.45
C THR A 5 -1.63 12.95 0.40
N ASN A 6 -1.34 11.65 0.31
CA ASN A 6 -2.32 10.56 0.34
C ASN A 6 -1.95 9.60 1.48
N PHE A 7 -2.46 9.86 2.68
CA PHE A 7 -2.07 9.10 3.87
C PHE A 7 -2.82 7.77 3.91
N ILE A 8 -2.16 6.68 3.50
CA ILE A 8 -2.60 5.33 3.85
C ILE A 8 -2.25 5.11 5.31
N HIS A 9 -3.24 4.76 6.13
CA HIS A 9 -3.02 4.43 7.52
C HIS A 9 -2.68 2.94 7.70
N PRO A 10 -1.83 2.58 8.69
CA PRO A 10 -1.46 1.19 8.95
C PRO A 10 -2.62 0.27 9.30
N ASP A 11 -3.70 0.83 9.87
CA ASP A 11 -4.92 0.13 10.27
C ASP A 11 -5.91 -0.08 9.11
N GLU A 12 -5.73 0.62 7.97
CA GLU A 12 -6.54 0.37 6.78
C GLU A 12 -6.29 -1.04 6.24
N THR A 13 -7.35 -1.65 5.74
CA THR A 13 -7.27 -2.97 5.11
C THR A 13 -6.76 -2.87 3.68
N VAL A 14 -6.12 -3.93 3.20
CA VAL A 14 -5.69 -4.06 1.79
C VAL A 14 -6.86 -3.77 0.84
N ARG A 15 -8.06 -4.24 1.19
CA ARG A 15 -9.29 -3.98 0.42
C ARG A 15 -9.60 -2.49 0.30
N GLU A 16 -9.58 -1.75 1.42
CA GLU A 16 -9.87 -0.32 1.45
C GLU A 16 -8.83 0.47 0.64
N VAL A 17 -7.55 0.16 0.85
CA VAL A 17 -6.44 0.81 0.15
C VAL A 17 -6.56 0.59 -1.36
N ARG A 18 -6.82 -0.65 -1.81
CA ARG A 18 -7.01 -0.95 -3.24
C ARG A 18 -8.23 -0.26 -3.85
N GLN A 19 -9.32 -0.15 -3.09
CA GLN A 19 -10.53 0.55 -3.57
C GLN A 19 -10.29 2.04 -3.74
N LYS A 20 -9.48 2.65 -2.87
CA LYS A 20 -9.09 4.07 -2.95
C LYS A 20 -8.04 4.31 -4.04
N TYR A 21 -7.06 3.41 -4.16
CA TYR A 21 -5.88 3.53 -5.00
C TYR A 21 -5.63 2.21 -5.77
N PRO A 22 -6.36 1.96 -6.87
CA PRO A 22 -6.24 0.71 -7.62
C PRO A 22 -4.84 0.44 -8.18
N GLU A 23 -4.02 1.48 -8.38
CA GLU A 23 -2.61 1.39 -8.79
C GLU A 23 -1.72 0.66 -7.78
N THR A 24 -2.13 0.59 -6.51
CA THR A 24 -1.38 -0.09 -5.45
C THR A 24 -1.42 -1.62 -5.56
N GLU A 25 -2.26 -2.19 -6.43
CA GLU A 25 -2.33 -3.64 -6.66
C GLU A 25 -0.97 -4.22 -7.03
N GLU A 26 -0.16 -3.51 -7.82
CA GLU A 26 1.17 -3.99 -8.22
C GLU A 26 2.10 -4.18 -7.01
N VAL A 27 2.06 -3.26 -6.04
CA VAL A 27 2.83 -3.36 -4.79
C VAL A 27 2.42 -4.64 -4.06
N PHE A 28 1.11 -4.88 -3.92
CA PHE A 28 0.61 -6.07 -3.26
C PHE A 28 1.02 -7.36 -4.00
N GLU A 29 1.03 -7.36 -5.33
CA GLU A 29 1.50 -8.50 -6.12
C GLU A 29 2.99 -8.78 -5.92
N ARG A 30 3.85 -7.76 -5.83
CA ARG A 30 5.31 -7.92 -5.60
C ARG A 30 5.60 -8.61 -4.27
N TYR A 31 4.87 -8.27 -3.23
CA TYR A 31 4.98 -8.93 -1.91
C TYR A 31 4.29 -10.31 -1.87
N SER A 32 3.85 -10.85 -3.01
CA SER A 32 3.08 -12.10 -3.11
C SER A 32 1.80 -12.07 -2.24
N LEU A 33 1.21 -10.89 -2.05
CA LEU A 33 0.04 -10.68 -1.19
C LEU A 33 -1.28 -11.08 -1.83
N ARG A 34 -1.24 -11.66 -3.04
CA ARG A 34 -2.41 -12.04 -3.87
C ARG A 34 -3.53 -12.80 -3.13
N ALA A 35 -3.28 -13.39 -1.97
CA ALA A 35 -4.31 -14.07 -1.18
C ALA A 35 -4.05 -14.11 0.34
N VAL A 36 -3.17 -13.27 0.91
CA VAL A 36 -2.82 -13.44 2.34
C VAL A 36 -3.98 -13.04 3.25
N CYS A 37 -4.78 -12.02 2.86
CA CYS A 37 -6.07 -11.62 3.45
C CYS A 37 -6.41 -10.17 3.02
N TYR A 38 -7.49 -9.99 2.23
CA TYR A 38 -7.95 -8.64 1.83
C TYR A 38 -8.48 -7.81 3.00
N ASP A 39 -8.97 -8.49 4.04
CA ASP A 39 -9.54 -7.86 5.24
C ASP A 39 -8.49 -7.64 6.34
N CYS A 40 -7.20 -7.81 6.02
CA CYS A 40 -6.11 -7.60 6.96
C CYS A 40 -5.57 -6.19 6.79
N SER A 41 -5.16 -5.59 7.91
CA SER A 41 -4.55 -4.27 7.89
C SER A 41 -3.19 -4.28 7.24
N ILE A 42 -2.73 -3.12 6.74
CA ILE A 42 -1.39 -2.97 6.18
C ILE A 42 -0.31 -3.38 7.19
N GLU A 43 -0.49 -3.05 8.47
CA GLU A 43 0.42 -3.48 9.55
C GLU A 43 0.50 -5.00 9.68
N GLN A 44 -0.65 -5.69 9.70
CA GLN A 44 -0.70 -7.16 9.79
C GLN A 44 -0.04 -7.84 8.60
N ILE A 45 -0.25 -7.28 7.41
CA ILE A 45 0.35 -7.75 6.17
C ILE A 45 1.87 -7.58 6.22
N ALA A 46 2.36 -6.38 6.58
CA ALA A 46 3.79 -6.09 6.67
C ALA A 46 4.50 -7.08 7.63
N PHE A 47 3.87 -7.33 8.79
CA PHE A 47 4.34 -8.33 9.74
C PHE A 47 4.40 -9.74 9.13
N LYS A 48 3.36 -10.17 8.41
CA LYS A 48 3.29 -11.50 7.78
C LYS A 48 4.34 -11.72 6.70
N VAL A 49 4.64 -10.68 5.91
CA VAL A 49 5.67 -10.76 4.85
C VAL A 49 7.07 -10.39 5.33
N GLY A 50 7.22 -10.03 6.62
CA GLY A 50 8.50 -9.77 7.23
C GLY A 50 9.15 -8.46 6.77
N VAL A 51 8.36 -7.49 6.32
CA VAL A 51 8.83 -6.13 5.98
C VAL A 51 8.38 -5.11 7.02
N PRO A 52 9.20 -4.07 7.28
CA PRO A 52 8.77 -2.95 8.12
C PRO A 52 7.52 -2.27 7.53
N VAL A 53 6.52 -2.01 8.37
CA VAL A 53 5.28 -1.34 7.95
C VAL A 53 5.54 0.03 7.31
N VAL A 54 6.56 0.75 7.78
CA VAL A 54 6.96 2.05 7.22
C VAL A 54 7.44 1.93 5.78
N ASP A 55 8.19 0.88 5.45
CA ASP A 55 8.72 0.67 4.10
C ASP A 55 7.58 0.32 3.14
N LEU A 56 6.64 -0.53 3.57
CA LEU A 56 5.45 -0.85 2.79
C LEU A 56 4.58 0.40 2.54
N LEU A 57 4.38 1.24 3.56
CA LEU A 57 3.63 2.50 3.41
C LEU A 57 4.31 3.48 2.44
N LEU A 58 5.65 3.58 2.50
CA LEU A 58 6.42 4.41 1.58
C LEU A 58 6.28 3.94 0.13
N GLU A 59 6.34 2.63 -0.12
CA GLU A 59 6.20 2.08 -1.46
C GLU A 59 4.78 2.28 -2.03
N LEU A 60 3.76 2.16 -1.19
CA LEU A 60 2.37 2.46 -1.56
C LEU A 60 2.20 3.95 -1.91
N ASP A 61 2.70 4.86 -1.07
CA ASP A 61 2.63 6.31 -1.31
C ASP A 61 3.38 6.71 -2.59
N GLN A 62 4.58 6.16 -2.83
CA GLN A 62 5.33 6.39 -4.06
C GLN A 62 4.55 5.93 -5.30
N THR A 63 3.92 4.75 -5.24
CA THR A 63 3.12 4.23 -6.34
C THR A 63 1.93 5.15 -6.68
N ILE A 64 1.27 5.70 -5.67
CA ILE A 64 0.16 6.66 -5.85
C ILE A 64 0.67 7.97 -6.48
N GLN A 65 1.81 8.47 -6.03
CA GLN A 65 2.41 9.70 -6.56
C GLN A 65 2.84 9.53 -8.02
N ASP A 66 3.45 8.40 -8.36
CA ASP A 66 3.87 8.09 -9.73
C ASP A 66 2.67 7.97 -10.67
N ALA A 67 1.59 7.29 -10.24
CA ALA A 67 0.35 7.22 -11.00
C ALA A 67 -0.30 8.60 -11.21
N SER A 68 -0.25 9.46 -10.18
CA SER A 68 -0.76 10.84 -10.24
C SER A 68 0.08 11.72 -11.18
N HIS A 69 1.39 11.49 -11.28
CA HIS A 69 2.29 12.23 -12.17
C HIS A 69 2.09 11.86 -13.65
N VAL A 70 1.79 10.59 -13.93
CA VAL A 70 1.54 10.11 -15.31
C VAL A 70 0.18 10.58 -15.85
N ALA A 71 -0.76 10.97 -14.99
CA ALA A 71 -2.07 11.46 -15.38
C ALA A 71 -2.13 12.98 -15.72
N ALA A 72 -1.02 13.72 -15.59
CA ALA A 72 -0.90 15.16 -15.85
C ALA A 72 -0.18 15.45 -17.19
#